data_AF-A0A351CEG3-F1
#
_entry.id   AF-A0A351CEG3-F1
#
_cell.length_a   1.000
_cell.length_b   1.000
_cell.length_c   1.000
_cell.angle_alpha   90.00
_cell.angle_beta   90.00
_cell.angle_gamma   90.00
#
_symmetry.space_group_name_H-M   'P 1'
#
loop_
_entity.id
_entity.type
_entity.pdbx_description
1 polymer ?
#
loop_
_entity_poly.entity_id
_entity_poly.type
_entity_poly.pdbx_seq_one_letter_code
_entity_poly.pdbx_strand_id
1 'polypeptide(L)'
;MKKLDGLNYYEILKIPMGSSYFEIKRAYKDALSLYNEDSIVTYSLFSKEERDQIIEEIEDAFSTLTDDQKRAAYDQMLVDSG
;
A
#
# COMPACT_ATOMS: atom_id res chain seq x y z
N MET A 1 -9.64 -10.45 7.79
CA MET A 1 -9.77 -9.33 8.75
C MET A 1 -9.67 -8.09 7.89
N LYS A 2 -10.74 -7.28 7.81
CA LYS A 2 -11.02 -6.34 6.70
C LYS A 2 -10.25 -5.01 6.70
N LYS A 3 -8.94 -4.98 6.98
CA LYS A 3 -8.27 -3.66 7.12
C LYS A 3 -7.79 -3.07 5.81
N LEU A 4 -7.29 -3.89 4.88
CA LEU A 4 -6.97 -3.47 3.51
C LEU A 4 -7.87 -4.14 2.45
N ASP A 5 -8.67 -5.14 2.85
CA ASP A 5 -9.61 -5.82 1.97
C ASP A 5 -10.51 -4.83 1.21
N GLY A 6 -10.37 -4.78 -0.11
CA GLY A 6 -11.15 -3.92 -1.01
C GLY A 6 -10.59 -2.50 -1.19
N LEU A 7 -9.46 -2.16 -0.57
CA LEU A 7 -8.73 -0.94 -0.89
C LEU A 7 -7.89 -1.14 -2.14
N ASN A 8 -7.81 -0.11 -2.97
CA ASN A 8 -6.89 -0.07 -4.10
C ASN A 8 -5.48 0.37 -3.64
N TYR A 9 -4.45 0.13 -4.46
CA TYR A 9 -3.05 0.47 -4.15
C TYR A 9 -2.80 1.93 -3.75
N TYR A 10 -3.56 2.90 -4.27
CA TYR A 10 -3.43 4.29 -3.87
C TYR A 10 -3.98 4.51 -2.45
N GLU A 11 -5.08 3.85 -2.10
CA GLU A 11 -5.68 3.90 -0.76
C GLU A 11 -4.82 3.18 0.27
N ILE A 12 -4.20 2.04 -0.09
CA ILE A 12 -3.25 1.31 0.76
C ILE A 12 -2.09 2.24 1.16
N LEU A 13 -1.51 2.95 0.20
CA LEU A 13 -0.43 3.91 0.43
C LEU A 13 -0.95 5.28 0.93
N LYS A 14 -2.26 5.49 1.02
CA LYS A 14 -2.90 6.74 1.46
C LYS A 14 -2.46 7.96 0.66
N ILE A 15 -2.40 7.81 -0.66
CA ILE A 15 -2.01 8.85 -1.61
C ILE A 15 -3.07 9.02 -2.71
N PRO A 16 -3.19 10.19 -3.34
CA PRO A 16 -4.08 10.37 -4.48
C PRO A 16 -3.57 9.67 -5.75
N MET A 17 -4.51 9.32 -6.64
CA MET A 17 -4.18 9.02 -8.03
C MET A 17 -3.43 10.20 -8.65
N GLY A 18 -2.39 9.93 -9.44
CA GLY A 18 -1.50 10.95 -9.99
C GLY A 18 -0.35 11.39 -9.08
N SER A 19 -0.18 10.83 -7.87
CA SER A 19 1.01 11.07 -7.05
C SER A 19 2.30 10.77 -7.80
N SER A 20 3.31 11.60 -7.56
CA SER A 20 4.66 11.45 -8.11
C SER A 20 5.40 10.26 -7.50
N TYR A 21 6.44 9.78 -8.19
CA TYR A 21 7.31 8.72 -7.67
C TYR A 21 7.88 9.04 -6.28
N PHE A 22 8.23 10.30 -6.03
CA PHE A 22 8.75 10.74 -4.73
C PHE A 22 7.71 10.61 -3.61
N GLU A 23 6.46 10.97 -3.88
CA GLU A 23 5.35 10.83 -2.93
C GLU A 23 5.03 9.37 -2.67
N ILE A 24 4.99 8.53 -3.71
CA ILE A 24 4.79 7.07 -3.59
C ILE A 24 5.88 6.45 -2.71
N LYS A 25 7.16 6.79 -2.97
CA LYS A 25 8.30 6.29 -2.21
C LYS A 25 8.29 6.75 -0.75
N ARG A 26 7.84 7.98 -0.49
CA ARG A 26 7.69 8.48 0.87
C ARG A 26 6.58 7.73 1.61
N ALA A 27 5.41 7.60 0.98
CA ALA A 27 4.27 6.90 1.55
C ALA A 27 4.59 5.43 1.88
N TYR A 28 5.30 4.74 0.98
CA TYR A 28 5.79 3.39 1.21
C TYR A 28 6.66 3.28 2.47
N LYS A 29 7.63 4.18 2.64
CA LYS A 29 8.49 4.19 3.84
C LYS A 29 7.71 4.48 5.12
N ASP A 30 6.79 5.43 5.06
CA ASP A 30 5.95 5.81 6.20
C ASP A 30 5.04 4.64 6.60
N ALA A 31 4.47 3.92 5.62
CA ALA A 31 3.65 2.75 5.84
C ALA A 31 4.47 1.59 6.44
N LEU A 32 5.63 1.27 5.88
CA LEU A 32 6.53 0.24 6.45
C LEU A 32 6.94 0.57 7.88
N SER A 33 7.27 1.83 8.18
CA SER A 33 7.64 2.23 9.55
C SER A 33 6.50 2.06 10.55
N LEU A 34 5.24 2.10 10.11
CA LEU A 34 4.07 1.90 10.97
C LEU A 34 3.83 0.42 11.28
N TYR A 35 4.11 -0.48 10.34
CA TYR A 35 3.80 -1.91 10.45
C TYR A 35 5.01 -2.78 10.79
N ASN A 36 6.24 -2.28 10.62
CA ASN A 36 7.46 -2.97 11.04
C ASN A 36 7.56 -3.11 12.57
N GLU A 37 8.42 -4.06 12.96
CA GLU A 37 8.63 -4.56 14.32
C GLU A 37 9.07 -3.50 15.38
N ASP A 38 9.27 -2.24 15.02
CA ASP A 38 9.62 -1.20 15.99
C ASP A 38 8.43 -0.28 16.36
N SER A 39 7.27 -0.47 15.73
CA SER A 39 6.08 0.34 16.00
C SER A 39 5.28 -0.23 17.18
N ILE A 40 5.55 0.30 18.38
CA ILE A 40 4.82 -0.01 19.63
C ILE A 40 3.29 0.06 19.46
N VAL A 41 2.80 0.86 18.51
CA VAL A 41 1.37 1.09 18.25
C VAL A 41 0.68 -0.10 17.57
N THR A 42 1.33 -0.78 16.61
CA THR A 42 0.70 -1.85 15.83
C THR A 42 0.75 -3.22 16.49
N TYR A 43 1.69 -3.47 17.41
CA TYR A 43 1.79 -4.72 18.18
C TYR A 43 0.54 -5.07 18.99
N SER A 44 -0.15 -4.07 19.51
CA SER A 44 -1.36 -4.28 20.30
C SER A 44 -2.61 -4.53 19.45
N LEU A 45 -2.55 -4.22 18.15
CA LEU A 45 -3.70 -4.17 17.24
C LEU A 45 -3.73 -5.31 16.23
N PHE A 46 -2.61 -6.01 16.03
CA PHE A 46 -2.43 -7.01 14.98
C PHE A 46 -1.55 -8.16 15.45
N SER A 47 -1.90 -9.37 15.02
CA SER A 47 -0.99 -10.52 15.08
C SER A 47 0.23 -10.30 14.17
N LYS A 48 1.24 -11.18 14.29
CA LYS A 48 2.40 -11.12 13.39
C LYS A 48 1.98 -11.40 11.95
N GLU A 49 1.17 -12.43 11.76
CA GLU A 49 0.71 -12.89 10.45
C GLU A 49 -0.09 -11.81 9.72
N GLU A 50 -0.93 -11.06 10.43
CA GLU A 50 -1.67 -9.94 9.83
C GLU A 50 -0.76 -8.77 9.44
N ARG A 51 0.31 -8.51 10.20
CA ARG A 51 1.28 -7.47 9.84
C ARG A 51 2.07 -7.86 8.61
N ASP A 52 2.48 -9.13 8.53
CA ASP A 52 3.20 -9.66 7.37
C ASP A 52 2.33 -9.52 6.10
N GLN A 53 1.03 -9.84 6.18
CA GLN A 53 0.08 -9.61 5.08
C GLN A 53 -0.06 -8.13 4.70
N ILE A 54 -0.17 -7.24 5.69
CA ILE A 54 -0.25 -5.79 5.43
C ILE A 54 1.01 -5.28 4.74
N ILE A 55 2.18 -5.77 5.15
CA ILE A 55 3.46 -5.40 4.56
C ILE A 55 3.53 -5.88 3.10
N GLU A 56 3.11 -7.13 2.82
CA GLU A 56 3.05 -7.69 1.47
C GLU A 56 2.18 -6.82 0.54
N GLU A 57 0.98 -6.43 0.98
CA GLU A 57 0.08 -5.54 0.23
C GLU A 57 0.69 -4.14 -0.01
N ILE A 58 1.44 -3.60 0.96
CA ILE A 58 2.16 -2.32 0.81
C ILE A 58 3.29 -2.44 -0.21
N GLU A 59 4.02 -3.56 -0.22
CA GLU A 59 5.10 -3.85 -1.17
C GLU A 59 4.56 -4.02 -2.59
N ASP A 60 3.45 -4.73 -2.76
CA ASP A 60 2.79 -4.92 -4.06
C ASP A 60 2.22 -3.60 -4.62
N ALA A 61 1.58 -2.79 -3.77
CA ALA A 61 1.14 -1.45 -4.14
C ALA A 61 2.32 -0.58 -4.60
N PHE A 62 3.42 -0.58 -3.84
CA PHE A 62 4.62 0.16 -4.21
C PHE A 62 5.25 -0.33 -5.52
N SER A 63 5.41 -1.65 -5.69
CA SER A 63 6.00 -2.22 -6.91
C SER A 63 5.16 -1.93 -8.15
N THR A 64 3.84 -1.91 -8.01
CA THR A 64 2.92 -1.60 -9.13
C THR A 64 2.95 -0.11 -9.45
N LEU A 65 2.86 0.77 -8.45
CA LEU A 65 2.72 2.21 -8.65
C LEU A 65 4.03 2.92 -9.02
N THR A 66 5.19 2.29 -8.79
CA THR A 66 6.50 2.85 -9.18
C THR A 66 6.98 2.42 -10.56
N ASP A 67 6.33 1.45 -11.18
CA ASP A 67 6.57 1.04 -12.57
C ASP A 67 5.51 1.70 -13.46
N ASP A 68 5.93 2.59 -14.35
CA ASP A 68 5.01 3.37 -15.19
C ASP A 68 4.09 2.48 -16.05
N GLN A 69 4.56 1.32 -16.52
CA GLN A 69 3.76 0.41 -17.32
C GLN A 69 2.73 -0.33 -16.47
N LYS A 70 3.15 -0.86 -15.32
CA LYS A 70 2.24 -1.54 -14.39
C LYS A 70 1.20 -0.58 -13.83
N ARG A 71 1.60 0.64 -13.48
CA ARG A 71 0.71 1.69 -12.99
C ARG A 71 -0.35 2.03 -14.04
N ALA A 72 0.05 2.24 -15.29
CA ALA A 72 -0.91 2.54 -16.37
C ALA A 72 -1.92 1.41 -16.58
N ALA A 73 -1.47 0.16 -16.58
CA ALA A 73 -2.36 -1.00 -16.69
C ALA A 73 -3.32 -1.12 -15.49
N TYR A 74 -2.81 -0.87 -14.29
CA TYR A 74 -3.60 -0.88 -13.06
C TYR A 74 -4.64 0.25 -13.02
N ASP A 75 -4.25 1.45 -13.43
CA ASP A 75 -5.16 2.60 -13.54
C ASP A 75 -6.30 2.30 -14.53
N GLN A 76 -6.00 1.67 -15.66
CA GLN A 76 -7.03 1.24 -16.62
C GLN A 76 -7.98 0.21 -16.01
N MET A 77 -7.46 -0.79 -15.29
CA MET A 77 -8.28 -1.80 -14.61
C MET A 77 -9.24 -1.18 -13.59
N LEU A 78 -8.79 -0.16 -12.84
CA LEU A 78 -9.65 0.55 -11.88
C LEU A 78 -10.77 1.33 -12.57
N VAL A 79 -10.50 1.93 -13.73
CA VAL A 79 -11.53 2.62 -14.53
C VAL A 79 -12.55 1.63 -15.08
N ASP A 80 -12.10 0.47 -15.57
CA ASP A 80 -12.98 -0.55 -16.17
C ASP A 80 -13.85 -1.28 -15.12
N SER A 81 -13.44 -1.25 -13.85
CA SER A 81 -14.13 -1.91 -12.73
C SER A 81 -15.10 -1.00 -11.97
N GLY A 82 -15.14 0.30 -12.29
CA GLY A 82 -16.02 1.31 -11.68
C GLY A 82 -17.30 1.55 -12.47
#